data_AF-A0A9R1NNC2-F1
#
_entry.id   AF-A0A9R1NNC2-F1
#
_cell.length_a   1.000
_cell.length_b   1.000
_cell.length_c   1.000
_cell.angle_alpha   90.00
_cell.angle_beta   90.00
_cell.angle_gamma   90.00
#
_symmetry.space_group_name_H-M   'P 1'
#
loop_
_entity.id
_entity.type
_entity.pdbx_description
1 polymer ?
#
loop_
_entity_poly.entity_id
_entity_poly.type
_entity_poly.pdbx_seq_one_letter_code
_entity_poly.pdbx_strand_id
1 'polypeptide(L)'
;MGETAGERALSRIHSVRERIGDSLSAHTNELVAVFSRLVNQGKGMLQPHQITAEYNAAIPEAEREKLKDTAFEDLLRGAQEAIVIPPWVALAIRPRPGVWEYVRVNVSELGVEELSVAEYLQFKEQLANGSIDNNFVLELDFEPFNASFPRPSLSKSIGNGVQFLNRHLSSKLFHDKESMYPLLNFLRAHNYKGMTMMLNDRIRSLGTLQGALRKAETHLSGLPADTPYSEFHHRFQELGLEKGWGDCAQRASETIHLLLDLLEAPDPSSLEKFLGTIPMVFNVVILSPHGYFAQANVLGYPDTGGQVVYILDQVRAMENEMLLRIKQQGLDITPKILIVTRLLPDAHGTTCGQRLEKVLGTEHTHILRVPFKTEDGIVRKWISRFEVWPYLEAYTDDVAHEIAGELQATPDLIIGNYSDGNLVACLLAHKLGVTHCTIAHALEKTKYPNSDLYWKKFEDHYHFSCQFTADLIAMNHADFIITSTFQEIAGNKDTVGQYESHMAFTMPGLYRVVHGIDVFDPKFNIVSPGADMSIYFPYTEQQKRLTSLHTEIEELLFSDIENAEHKICAEGQEEADHLLDG
;
A
#
# COMPACT_ATOMS: atom_id res chain seq x y z
N MET A 1 21.17 -40.11 -38.25
CA MET A 1 20.61 -38.83 -38.70
C MET A 1 19.54 -38.45 -37.71
N GLY A 2 19.88 -37.57 -36.76
CA GLY A 2 18.97 -37.08 -35.74
C GLY A 2 19.32 -35.63 -35.49
N GLU A 3 18.47 -34.73 -35.97
CA GLU A 3 18.55 -33.30 -35.72
C GLU A 3 18.08 -33.04 -34.28
N THR A 4 18.98 -32.52 -33.45
CA THR A 4 18.65 -31.92 -32.16
C THR A 4 18.26 -30.47 -32.40
N ALA A 5 17.01 -30.14 -32.03
CA ALA A 5 16.44 -28.80 -32.07
C ALA A 5 17.27 -27.83 -31.21
N GLY A 6 17.64 -26.70 -31.81
CA GLY A 6 18.45 -25.66 -31.20
C GLY A 6 17.74 -24.93 -30.07
N GLU A 7 18.47 -24.73 -28.98
CA GLU A 7 18.19 -23.73 -27.96
C GLU A 7 18.13 -22.34 -28.62
N ARG A 8 16.95 -21.71 -28.57
CA ARG A 8 16.81 -20.29 -28.90
C ARG A 8 17.49 -19.47 -27.81
N ALA A 9 18.70 -19.01 -28.10
CA ALA A 9 19.40 -18.00 -27.31
C ALA A 9 18.53 -16.74 -27.19
N LEU A 10 18.15 -16.41 -25.95
CA LEU A 10 17.67 -15.08 -25.58
C LEU A 10 18.77 -14.07 -25.91
N SER A 11 18.45 -13.02 -26.68
CA SER A 11 19.37 -11.93 -27.00
C SER A 11 19.88 -11.29 -25.70
N ARG A 12 21.20 -11.32 -25.46
CA ARG A 12 21.87 -10.63 -24.34
C ARG A 12 21.47 -9.14 -24.33
N ILE A 13 20.70 -8.73 -23.32
CA ILE A 13 20.57 -7.31 -22.95
C ILE A 13 21.98 -6.86 -22.54
N HIS A 14 22.53 -5.84 -23.21
CA HIS A 14 23.85 -5.31 -22.86
C HIS A 14 23.81 -4.74 -21.44
N SER A 15 24.86 -5.00 -20.65
CA SER A 15 24.97 -4.42 -19.31
C SER A 15 25.04 -2.90 -19.38
N VAL A 16 24.64 -2.22 -18.31
CA VAL A 16 24.70 -0.76 -18.19
C VAL A 16 26.11 -0.26 -18.46
N ARG A 17 27.09 -0.96 -17.89
CA ARG A 17 28.51 -0.70 -18.11
C ARG A 17 28.90 -0.76 -19.58
N GLU A 18 28.41 -1.74 -20.33
CA GLU A 18 28.67 -1.83 -21.78
C GLU A 18 28.00 -0.66 -22.51
N ARG A 19 26.73 -0.35 -22.23
CA ARG A 19 26.04 0.80 -22.86
C ARG A 19 26.74 2.14 -22.59
N ILE A 20 27.21 2.34 -21.37
CA ILE A 20 27.92 3.57 -20.96
C ILE A 20 29.34 3.58 -21.50
N GLY A 21 30.05 2.44 -21.46
CA GLY A 21 31.39 2.32 -22.02
C GLY A 21 31.38 2.58 -23.53
N ASP A 22 30.41 2.02 -24.24
CA ASP A 22 30.19 2.26 -25.66
C ASP A 22 29.87 3.75 -25.91
N SER A 23 29.00 4.35 -25.09
CA SER A 23 28.68 5.79 -25.17
C SER A 23 29.89 6.68 -24.88
N LEU A 24 30.75 6.31 -23.91
CA LEU A 24 32.01 7.01 -23.60
C LEU A 24 32.99 6.92 -24.75
N SER A 25 33.03 5.81 -25.47
CA SER A 25 33.88 5.67 -26.65
C SER A 25 33.34 6.47 -27.85
N ALA A 26 32.02 6.63 -27.97
CA ALA A 26 31.37 7.32 -29.08
C ALA A 26 31.22 8.85 -28.89
N HIS A 27 31.07 9.32 -27.65
CA HIS A 27 30.75 10.71 -27.28
C HIS A 27 31.64 11.21 -26.13
N THR A 28 32.94 10.92 -26.20
CA THR A 28 33.89 11.18 -25.12
C THR A 28 33.94 12.65 -24.72
N ASN A 29 33.97 13.56 -25.70
CA ASN A 29 34.16 15.00 -25.45
C ASN A 29 32.94 15.60 -24.73
N GLU A 30 31.75 15.19 -25.15
CA GLU A 30 30.46 15.60 -24.59
C GLU A 30 30.31 15.10 -23.15
N LEU A 31 30.67 13.84 -22.89
CA LEU A 31 30.68 13.26 -21.55
C LEU A 31 31.67 13.95 -20.62
N VAL A 32 32.91 14.16 -21.07
CA VAL A 32 33.91 14.91 -20.31
C VAL A 32 33.39 16.30 -19.97
N ALA A 33 32.76 17.00 -20.92
CA ALA A 33 32.23 18.34 -20.70
C ALA A 33 31.14 18.36 -19.62
N VAL A 34 30.17 17.43 -19.69
CA VAL A 34 29.10 17.32 -18.68
C VAL A 34 29.69 16.96 -17.31
N PHE A 35 30.44 15.86 -17.22
CA PHE A 35 30.96 15.37 -15.94
C PHE A 35 31.98 16.32 -15.29
N SER A 36 32.78 17.02 -16.09
CA SER A 36 33.68 18.07 -15.57
C SER A 36 32.89 19.20 -14.92
N ARG A 37 31.76 19.60 -15.51
CA ARG A 37 30.87 20.60 -14.89
C ARG A 37 30.27 20.10 -13.59
N LEU A 38 29.82 18.83 -13.53
CA LEU A 38 29.32 18.22 -12.30
C LEU A 38 30.39 18.22 -11.19
N VAL A 39 31.62 17.84 -11.52
CA VAL A 39 32.75 17.85 -10.56
C VAL A 39 33.09 19.27 -10.12
N ASN A 40 33.02 20.26 -11.01
CA ASN A 40 33.30 21.66 -10.70
C ASN A 40 32.28 22.29 -9.74
N GLN A 41 31.08 21.71 -9.59
CA GLN A 41 30.13 22.12 -8.54
C GLN A 41 30.64 21.76 -7.13
N GLY A 42 31.65 20.90 -7.02
CA GLY A 42 32.23 20.48 -5.75
C GLY A 42 31.52 19.27 -5.14
N LYS A 43 31.91 18.94 -3.90
CA LYS A 43 31.34 17.81 -3.16
C LYS A 43 29.86 18.08 -2.86
N GLY A 44 28.95 17.25 -3.36
CA GLY A 44 27.53 17.50 -3.23
C GLY A 44 26.66 16.41 -3.86
N MET A 45 25.35 16.63 -3.83
CA MET A 45 24.36 15.81 -4.50
C MET A 45 23.50 16.68 -5.41
N LEU A 46 23.24 16.20 -6.62
CA LEU A 46 22.46 16.89 -7.63
C LEU A 46 21.17 16.12 -7.93
N GLN A 47 20.09 16.86 -8.05
CA GLN A 47 18.76 16.39 -8.42
C GLN A 47 18.58 16.36 -9.95
N PRO A 48 17.56 15.66 -10.50
CA PRO A 48 17.40 15.47 -11.95
C PRO A 48 17.39 16.77 -12.76
N HIS A 49 16.71 17.80 -12.25
CA HIS A 49 16.65 19.11 -12.90
C HIS A 49 18.01 19.82 -12.93
N GLN A 50 18.87 19.58 -11.92
CA GLN A 50 20.22 20.15 -11.87
C GLN A 50 21.15 19.41 -12.83
N ILE A 51 21.07 18.07 -12.88
CA ILE A 51 21.80 17.25 -13.85
C ILE A 51 21.43 17.68 -15.28
N THR A 52 20.13 17.86 -15.54
CA THR A 52 19.61 18.32 -16.82
C THR A 52 20.08 19.75 -17.15
N ALA A 53 20.11 20.65 -16.18
CA ALA A 53 20.62 22.00 -16.39
C ALA A 53 22.10 22.00 -16.76
N GLU A 54 22.93 21.19 -16.09
CA GLU A 54 24.35 21.06 -16.41
C GLU A 54 24.58 20.40 -17.77
N TYR A 55 23.78 19.39 -18.13
CA TYR A 55 23.77 18.80 -19.47
C TYR A 55 23.47 19.86 -20.55
N ASN A 56 22.40 20.64 -20.37
CA ASN A 56 21.99 21.68 -21.31
C ASN A 56 23.01 22.83 -21.41
N ALA A 57 23.74 23.11 -20.33
CA ALA A 57 24.80 24.11 -20.32
C ALA A 57 26.12 23.60 -20.92
N ALA A 58 26.37 22.29 -20.84
CA ALA A 58 27.58 21.67 -21.38
C ALA A 58 27.53 21.54 -22.91
N ILE A 59 26.35 21.24 -23.47
CA ILE A 59 26.20 20.84 -24.87
C ILE A 59 25.25 21.80 -25.61
N PRO A 60 25.72 22.47 -26.68
CA PRO A 60 24.88 23.35 -27.49
C PRO A 60 23.64 22.64 -28.04
N GLU A 61 22.54 23.38 -28.23
CA GLU A 61 21.26 22.83 -28.71
C GLU A 61 21.38 22.04 -30.03
N ALA A 62 22.18 22.52 -30.98
CA ALA A 62 22.42 21.86 -32.26
C ALA A 62 23.16 20.51 -32.14
N GLU A 63 23.91 20.30 -31.06
CA GLU A 63 24.57 19.03 -30.76
C GLU A 63 23.67 18.12 -29.91
N ARG A 64 22.85 18.68 -29.01
CA ARG A 64 21.83 17.92 -28.26
C ARG A 64 20.84 17.21 -29.18
N GLU A 65 20.41 17.84 -30.27
CA GLU A 65 19.54 17.19 -31.25
C GLU A 65 20.20 15.99 -31.96
N LYS A 66 21.54 15.93 -32.04
CA LYS A 66 22.25 14.77 -32.59
C LYS A 66 22.41 13.64 -31.57
N LEU A 67 22.35 13.99 -30.29
CA LEU A 67 22.42 13.06 -29.15
C LEU A 67 21.04 12.54 -28.75
N LYS A 68 19.99 13.02 -29.41
CA LYS A 68 18.62 12.62 -29.16
C LYS A 68 18.44 11.13 -29.42
N ASP A 69 17.76 10.45 -28.50
CA ASP A 69 17.51 9.00 -28.56
C ASP A 69 18.80 8.14 -28.57
N THR A 70 19.93 8.71 -28.13
CA THR A 70 21.15 7.94 -27.88
C THR A 70 21.17 7.39 -26.45
N ALA A 71 21.92 6.31 -26.24
CA ALA A 71 22.15 5.74 -24.90
C ALA A 71 22.74 6.77 -23.91
N PHE A 72 23.44 7.78 -24.43
CA PHE A 72 23.98 8.89 -23.66
C PHE A 72 22.88 9.82 -23.12
N GLU A 73 21.91 10.22 -23.94
CA GLU A 73 20.80 11.06 -23.47
C GLU A 73 19.86 10.28 -22.56
N ASP A 74 19.55 9.03 -22.90
CA ASP A 74 18.69 8.16 -22.08
C ASP A 74 19.26 7.96 -20.68
N LEU A 75 20.59 7.86 -20.55
CA LEU A 75 21.26 7.78 -19.26
C LEU A 75 21.07 9.04 -18.42
N LEU A 76 21.37 10.22 -19.00
CA LEU A 76 21.29 11.48 -18.27
C LEU A 76 19.86 11.84 -17.92
N ARG A 77 18.90 11.54 -18.81
CA ARG A 77 17.47 11.71 -18.57
C ARG A 77 16.94 10.71 -17.53
N GLY A 78 17.48 9.50 -17.50
CA GLY A 78 17.14 8.46 -16.53
C GLY A 78 17.78 8.68 -15.15
N ALA A 79 18.79 9.55 -15.02
CA ALA A 79 19.47 9.81 -13.76
C ALA A 79 18.54 10.50 -12.75
N GLN A 80 18.22 9.80 -11.67
CA GLN A 80 17.36 10.29 -10.59
C GLN A 80 18.13 11.11 -9.55
N GLU A 81 19.43 10.85 -9.40
CA GLU A 81 20.34 11.65 -8.60
C GLU A 81 21.78 11.40 -9.01
N ALA A 82 22.65 12.38 -8.74
CA ALA A 82 24.08 12.28 -8.92
C ALA A 82 24.80 12.67 -7.62
N ILE A 83 25.72 11.82 -7.16
CA ILE A 83 26.57 12.05 -6.01
C ILE A 83 27.96 12.42 -6.50
N VAL A 84 28.46 13.59 -6.09
CA VAL A 84 29.75 14.12 -6.52
C VAL A 84 30.70 14.11 -5.33
N ILE A 85 31.76 13.32 -5.43
CA ILE A 85 32.92 13.33 -4.52
C ILE A 85 34.16 13.35 -5.41
N PRO A 86 34.71 14.54 -5.74
CA PRO A 86 35.77 14.67 -6.75
C PRO A 86 36.95 13.71 -6.52
N PRO A 87 37.46 13.04 -7.57
CA PRO A 87 37.13 13.17 -9.00
C PRO A 87 35.95 12.29 -9.48
N TRP A 88 35.20 11.68 -8.55
CA TRP A 88 34.17 10.70 -8.85
C TRP A 88 32.76 11.29 -8.89
N VAL A 89 31.97 10.82 -9.85
CA VAL A 89 30.53 11.07 -9.93
C VAL A 89 29.80 9.73 -9.97
N ALA A 90 28.97 9.44 -8.97
CA ALA A 90 28.09 8.28 -8.98
C ALA A 90 26.68 8.70 -9.42
N LEU A 91 26.04 7.90 -10.27
CA LEU A 91 24.69 8.13 -10.78
C LEU A 91 23.78 6.98 -10.36
N ALA A 92 22.60 7.32 -9.84
CA ALA A 92 21.48 6.39 -9.75
C ALA A 92 20.57 6.59 -10.98
N ILE A 93 20.56 5.61 -11.87
CA ILE A 93 19.85 5.65 -13.14
C ILE A 93 18.60 4.77 -13.01
N ARG A 94 17.46 5.30 -13.45
CA ARG A 94 16.18 4.61 -13.45
C ARG A 94 15.62 4.53 -14.87
N PRO A 95 15.99 3.50 -15.66
CA PRO A 95 15.53 3.38 -17.04
C PRO A 95 14.01 3.21 -17.17
N ARG A 96 13.39 2.57 -16.18
CA ARG A 96 11.93 2.35 -16.11
C ARG A 96 11.50 2.13 -14.65
N PRO A 97 10.20 2.28 -14.34
CA PRO A 97 9.68 2.03 -13.00
C PRO A 97 10.06 0.65 -12.45
N GLY A 98 10.65 0.65 -11.26
CA GLY A 98 11.12 -0.52 -10.52
C GLY A 98 12.48 -1.06 -10.95
N VAL A 99 13.15 -0.44 -11.93
CA VAL A 99 14.46 -0.90 -12.42
C VAL A 99 15.49 0.19 -12.21
N TRP A 100 16.54 -0.16 -11.48
CA TRP A 100 17.60 0.73 -11.05
C TRP A 100 18.96 0.20 -11.47
N GLU A 101 19.82 1.12 -11.84
CA GLU A 101 21.18 0.87 -12.31
C GLU A 101 22.10 1.91 -11.65
N TYR A 102 23.19 1.45 -11.04
CA TYR A 102 24.11 2.33 -10.31
C TYR A 102 25.48 2.28 -10.94
N VAL A 103 26.04 3.45 -11.23
CA VAL A 103 27.34 3.56 -11.90
C VAL A 103 28.16 4.67 -11.30
N ARG A 104 29.47 4.55 -11.41
CA ARG A 104 30.42 5.57 -10.98
C ARG A 104 31.42 5.88 -12.09
N VAL A 105 31.65 7.16 -12.31
CA VAL A 105 32.54 7.68 -13.35
C VAL A 105 33.70 8.42 -12.70
N ASN A 106 34.93 8.03 -13.06
CA ASN A 106 36.13 8.81 -12.77
C ASN A 106 36.31 9.84 -13.89
N VAL A 107 36.15 11.13 -13.60
CA VAL A 107 36.21 12.16 -14.63
C VAL A 107 37.64 12.39 -15.14
N SER A 108 38.65 12.12 -14.31
CA SER A 108 40.06 12.30 -14.69
C SER A 108 40.59 11.16 -15.55
N GLU A 109 40.16 9.93 -15.29
CA GLU A 109 40.61 8.73 -16.00
C GLU A 109 39.62 8.24 -17.06
N LEU A 110 38.42 8.82 -17.11
CA LEU A 110 37.30 8.40 -17.96
C LEU A 110 36.93 6.91 -17.80
N GLY A 111 37.14 6.39 -16.59
CA GLY A 111 36.77 5.04 -16.20
C GLY A 111 35.31 4.97 -15.71
N VAL A 112 34.60 3.90 -16.09
CA VAL A 112 33.26 3.59 -15.59
C VAL A 112 33.21 2.26 -14.90
N GLU A 113 32.63 2.30 -13.72
CA GLU A 113 32.40 1.16 -12.85
C GLU A 113 30.91 1.02 -12.60
N GLU A 114 30.40 -0.19 -12.75
CA GLU A 114 29.07 -0.54 -12.26
C GLU A 114 29.16 -0.77 -10.75
N LEU A 115 28.21 -0.22 -10.01
CA LEU A 115 28.13 -0.37 -8.56
C LEU A 115 26.97 -1.29 -8.21
N SER A 116 27.19 -2.14 -7.21
CA SER A 116 26.09 -2.72 -6.45
C SER A 116 25.33 -1.63 -5.69
N VAL A 117 24.10 -1.94 -5.27
CA VAL A 117 23.29 -1.05 -4.43
C VAL A 117 24.05 -0.66 -3.15
N ALA A 118 24.68 -1.64 -2.50
CA ALA A 118 25.45 -1.43 -1.28
C ALA A 118 26.63 -0.46 -1.51
N GLU A 119 27.40 -0.63 -2.58
CA GLU A 119 28.52 0.26 -2.91
C GLU A 119 28.05 1.69 -3.23
N TYR A 120 26.93 1.83 -3.94
CA TYR A 120 26.32 3.14 -4.20
C TYR A 120 25.89 3.85 -2.91
N LEU A 121 25.21 3.12 -2.01
CA LEU A 121 24.78 3.66 -0.73
C LEU A 121 25.96 4.02 0.19
N GLN A 122 27.03 3.22 0.19
CA GLN A 122 28.29 3.56 0.86
C GLN A 122 28.88 4.86 0.33
N PHE A 123 28.83 5.08 -0.99
CA PHE A 123 29.29 6.33 -1.59
C PHE A 123 28.42 7.53 -1.17
N LYS A 124 27.10 7.35 -1.02
CA LYS A 124 26.21 8.37 -0.41
C LYS A 124 26.58 8.65 1.05
N GLU A 125 26.89 7.63 1.84
CA GLU A 125 27.29 7.81 3.25
C GLU A 125 28.59 8.62 3.38
N GLN A 126 29.57 8.44 2.49
CA GLN A 126 30.79 9.25 2.43
C GLN A 126 30.50 10.73 2.17
N LEU A 127 29.45 11.04 1.40
CA LEU A 127 29.01 12.41 1.20
C LEU A 127 28.59 13.04 2.53
N ALA A 128 27.77 12.33 3.31
CA ALA A 128 27.19 12.82 4.56
C ALA A 128 28.18 12.84 5.75
N ASN A 129 28.94 11.77 5.96
CA ASN A 129 29.81 11.60 7.14
C ASN A 129 31.28 11.96 6.88
N GLY A 130 31.71 12.07 5.62
CA GLY A 130 33.10 12.37 5.26
C GLY A 130 34.07 11.19 5.33
N SER A 131 33.72 10.10 6.00
CA SER A 131 34.52 8.86 6.02
C SER A 131 33.64 7.60 6.12
N ILE A 132 34.23 6.42 5.79
CA ILE A 132 33.60 5.11 6.01
C ILE A 132 34.02 4.63 7.40
N ASP A 133 33.22 4.94 8.42
CA ASP A 133 33.63 4.72 9.82
C ASP A 133 33.56 3.24 10.28
N ASN A 134 32.83 2.36 9.58
CA ASN A 134 32.62 0.98 10.05
C ASN A 134 32.42 -0.03 8.90
N ASN A 135 33.18 -1.13 8.91
CA ASN A 135 33.08 -2.22 7.94
C ASN A 135 31.87 -3.16 8.20
N PHE A 136 31.19 -3.03 9.34
CA PHE A 136 30.09 -3.92 9.75
C PHE A 136 28.78 -3.15 9.98
N VAL A 137 28.44 -2.22 9.09
CA VAL A 137 27.12 -1.56 9.09
C VAL A 137 26.04 -2.61 8.82
N LEU A 138 24.94 -2.58 9.59
CA LEU A 138 23.79 -3.46 9.35
C LEU A 138 23.19 -3.18 7.96
N GLU A 139 23.18 -4.20 7.11
CA GLU A 139 22.49 -4.18 5.83
C GLU A 139 21.16 -4.95 5.94
N LEU A 140 20.07 -4.27 5.61
CA LEU A 140 18.74 -4.83 5.49
C LEU A 140 18.50 -5.23 4.03
N ASP A 141 18.42 -6.54 3.81
CA ASP A 141 18.18 -7.14 2.50
C ASP A 141 17.02 -8.14 2.61
N PHE A 142 15.85 -7.75 2.10
CA PHE A 142 14.65 -8.58 2.08
C PHE A 142 14.53 -9.45 0.81
N GLU A 143 15.42 -9.28 -0.19
CA GLU A 143 15.31 -10.02 -1.45
C GLU A 143 15.36 -11.56 -1.26
N PRO A 144 16.30 -12.12 -0.46
CA PRO A 144 16.39 -13.57 -0.26
C PRO A 144 15.15 -14.17 0.42
N PHE A 145 14.49 -13.40 1.28
CA PHE A 145 13.29 -13.84 2.01
C PHE A 145 12.06 -13.93 1.10
N ASN A 146 12.06 -13.18 0.00
CA ASN A 146 10.97 -13.15 -0.98
C ASN A 146 11.28 -13.99 -2.23
N ALA A 147 12.39 -14.75 -2.27
CA ALA A 147 12.82 -15.50 -3.45
C ALA A 147 11.84 -16.62 -3.87
N SER A 148 11.05 -17.14 -2.92
CA SER A 148 10.02 -18.14 -3.20
C SER A 148 8.75 -17.58 -3.84
N PHE A 149 8.56 -16.25 -3.80
CA PHE A 149 7.40 -15.60 -4.37
C PHE A 149 7.66 -15.24 -5.84
N PRO A 150 6.79 -15.66 -6.77
CA PRO A 150 6.91 -15.29 -8.17
C PRO A 150 6.75 -13.78 -8.33
N ARG A 151 7.55 -13.16 -9.21
CA ARG A 151 7.49 -11.72 -9.46
C ARG A 151 7.15 -11.43 -10.94
N PRO A 152 6.21 -10.50 -11.21
CA PRO A 152 6.03 -9.97 -12.55
C PRO A 152 7.25 -9.13 -12.96
N SER A 153 7.59 -9.13 -14.25
CA SER A 153 8.71 -8.34 -14.80
C SER A 153 8.25 -7.13 -15.62
N LEU A 154 6.94 -7.01 -15.87
CA LEU A 154 6.33 -5.96 -16.68
C LEU A 154 5.81 -4.83 -15.79
N SER A 155 6.22 -3.59 -16.06
CA SER A 155 5.82 -2.42 -15.25
C SER A 155 4.30 -2.21 -15.23
N LYS A 156 3.56 -2.65 -16.26
CA LYS A 156 2.08 -2.63 -16.28
C LYS A 156 1.41 -3.53 -15.24
N SER A 157 2.16 -4.46 -14.64
CA SER A 157 1.67 -5.39 -13.62
C SER A 157 1.83 -4.86 -12.20
N ILE A 158 2.61 -3.78 -12.00
CA ILE A 158 2.75 -3.11 -10.71
C ILE A 158 1.37 -2.66 -10.23
N GLY A 159 1.08 -2.92 -8.94
CA GLY A 159 -0.21 -2.59 -8.33
C GLY A 159 -1.38 -3.46 -8.77
N ASN A 160 -1.15 -4.51 -9.57
CA ASN A 160 -2.15 -5.51 -9.97
C ASN A 160 -1.79 -6.90 -9.42
N GLY A 161 -1.28 -6.93 -8.19
CA GLY A 161 -0.68 -8.10 -7.58
C GLY A 161 -1.63 -9.29 -7.43
N VAL A 162 -2.90 -9.04 -7.05
CA VAL A 162 -3.92 -10.10 -6.92
C VAL A 162 -4.18 -10.81 -8.25
N GLN A 163 -4.19 -10.09 -9.39
CA GLN A 163 -4.37 -10.71 -10.71
C GLN A 163 -3.20 -11.62 -11.08
N PHE A 164 -1.98 -11.22 -10.69
CA PHE A 164 -0.79 -12.05 -10.89
C PHE A 164 -0.82 -13.28 -9.99
N LEU A 165 -1.17 -13.11 -8.71
CA LEU A 165 -1.30 -14.20 -7.75
C LEU A 165 -2.39 -15.20 -8.17
N ASN A 166 -3.54 -14.74 -8.67
CA ASN A 166 -4.61 -15.59 -9.20
C ASN A 166 -4.11 -16.45 -10.36
N ARG A 167 -3.32 -15.89 -11.28
CA ARG A 167 -2.70 -16.66 -12.39
C ARG A 167 -1.69 -17.69 -11.88
N HIS A 168 -0.86 -17.31 -10.91
CA HIS A 168 0.12 -18.21 -10.34
C HIS A 168 -0.54 -19.37 -9.58
N LEU A 169 -1.51 -19.08 -8.71
CA LEU A 169 -2.25 -20.08 -7.95
C LEU A 169 -3.04 -21.00 -8.88
N SER A 170 -3.80 -20.47 -9.83
CA SER A 170 -4.52 -21.29 -10.83
C SER A 170 -3.58 -22.23 -11.58
N SER A 171 -2.42 -21.72 -12.03
CA SER A 171 -1.41 -22.57 -12.68
C SER A 171 -0.90 -23.67 -11.75
N LYS A 172 -0.58 -23.35 -10.50
CA LYS A 172 -0.11 -24.34 -9.50
C LYS A 172 -1.17 -25.41 -9.22
N LEU A 173 -2.42 -25.02 -9.05
CA LEU A 173 -3.55 -25.93 -8.83
C LEU A 173 -3.81 -26.86 -10.02
N PHE A 174 -3.53 -26.39 -11.25
CA PHE A 174 -3.71 -27.20 -12.46
C PHE A 174 -2.65 -28.29 -12.61
N HIS A 175 -1.38 -28.00 -12.27
CA HIS A 175 -0.27 -28.93 -12.49
C HIS A 175 -0.17 -30.03 -11.43
N ASP A 176 -0.67 -29.77 -10.21
CA ASP A 176 -0.51 -30.68 -9.08
C ASP A 176 -1.81 -30.85 -8.30
N LYS A 177 -2.36 -32.09 -8.33
CA LYS A 177 -3.58 -32.42 -7.57
C LYS A 177 -3.39 -32.29 -6.07
N GLU A 178 -2.17 -32.50 -5.55
CA GLU A 178 -1.91 -32.33 -4.12
C GLU A 178 -2.02 -30.85 -3.71
N SER A 179 -1.77 -29.93 -4.64
CA SER A 179 -1.90 -28.47 -4.41
C SER A 179 -3.35 -28.02 -4.15
N MET A 180 -4.37 -28.87 -4.37
CA MET A 180 -5.77 -28.60 -3.99
C MET A 180 -6.10 -28.95 -2.53
N TYR A 181 -5.29 -29.75 -1.84
CA TYR A 181 -5.54 -30.06 -0.42
C TYR A 181 -5.54 -28.84 0.50
N PRO A 182 -4.66 -27.83 0.33
CA PRO A 182 -4.77 -26.58 1.06
C PRO A 182 -6.16 -25.93 0.97
N LEU A 183 -6.78 -25.89 -0.21
CA LEU A 183 -8.13 -25.35 -0.39
C LEU A 183 -9.18 -26.22 0.33
N LEU A 184 -9.09 -27.54 0.20
CA LEU A 184 -9.97 -28.46 0.93
C LEU A 184 -9.85 -28.26 2.45
N ASN A 185 -8.63 -28.21 2.97
CA ASN A 185 -8.37 -28.04 4.39
C ASN A 185 -8.83 -26.66 4.88
N PHE A 186 -8.65 -25.62 4.07
CA PHE A 186 -9.16 -24.28 4.34
C PHE A 186 -10.68 -24.28 4.49
N LEU A 187 -11.40 -24.83 3.51
CA LEU A 187 -12.87 -24.91 3.55
C LEU A 187 -13.41 -25.77 4.71
N ARG A 188 -12.65 -26.77 5.17
CA ARG A 188 -13.02 -27.62 6.32
C ARG A 188 -12.74 -26.98 7.66
N ALA A 189 -11.65 -26.22 7.76
CA ALA A 189 -11.27 -25.52 8.99
C ALA A 189 -12.13 -24.27 9.22
N HIS A 190 -12.87 -23.83 8.19
CA HIS A 190 -13.63 -22.59 8.22
C HIS A 190 -14.76 -22.62 9.25
N ASN A 191 -14.67 -21.74 10.25
CA ASN A 191 -15.57 -21.68 11.38
C ASN A 191 -15.71 -20.24 11.87
N TYR A 192 -16.90 -19.86 12.32
CA TYR A 192 -17.14 -18.58 12.98
C TYR A 192 -17.96 -18.79 14.25
N LYS A 193 -17.42 -18.41 15.41
CA LYS A 193 -18.06 -18.54 16.74
C LYS A 193 -18.66 -19.94 16.99
N GLY A 194 -17.97 -20.99 16.57
CA GLY A 194 -18.41 -22.38 16.73
C GLY A 194 -19.34 -22.89 15.62
N MET A 195 -19.81 -22.03 14.71
CA MET A 195 -20.56 -22.43 13.52
C MET A 195 -19.59 -22.88 12.41
N THR A 196 -19.58 -24.17 12.10
CA THR A 196 -18.87 -24.72 10.94
C THR A 196 -19.52 -24.22 9.65
N MET A 197 -18.69 -23.79 8.70
CA MET A 197 -19.13 -23.30 7.39
C MET A 197 -18.50 -24.13 6.28
N MET A 198 -19.07 -24.02 5.08
CA MET A 198 -18.61 -24.69 3.86
C MET A 198 -18.63 -26.23 3.96
N LEU A 199 -17.61 -26.85 4.57
CA LEU A 199 -17.43 -28.30 4.62
C LEU A 199 -17.32 -28.81 6.06
N ASN A 200 -17.98 -29.93 6.37
CA ASN A 200 -17.80 -30.62 7.65
C ASN A 200 -16.85 -31.83 7.56
N ASP A 201 -16.67 -32.52 8.68
CA ASP A 201 -15.71 -33.63 8.84
C ASP A 201 -15.99 -34.89 8.02
N ARG A 202 -17.12 -34.95 7.31
CA ARG A 202 -17.44 -36.04 6.36
C ARG A 202 -16.57 -35.94 5.11
N ILE A 203 -16.13 -34.75 4.71
CA ILE A 203 -15.29 -34.55 3.54
C ILE A 203 -13.82 -34.59 3.96
N ARG A 204 -13.13 -35.70 3.71
CA ARG A 204 -11.71 -35.87 4.10
C ARG A 204 -10.73 -35.99 2.94
N SER A 205 -11.23 -36.03 1.71
CA SER A 205 -10.43 -36.18 0.50
C SER A 205 -11.06 -35.41 -0.66
N LEU A 206 -10.25 -35.09 -1.67
CA LEU A 206 -10.73 -34.43 -2.90
C LEU A 206 -11.76 -35.29 -3.64
N GLY A 207 -11.62 -36.62 -3.63
CA GLY A 207 -12.60 -37.51 -4.25
C GLY A 207 -13.96 -37.49 -3.53
N THR A 208 -13.95 -37.42 -2.20
CA THR A 208 -15.18 -37.26 -1.41
C THR A 208 -15.82 -35.90 -1.66
N LEU A 209 -15.02 -34.83 -1.74
CA LEU A 209 -15.49 -33.48 -2.05
C LEU A 209 -16.18 -33.44 -3.41
N GLN A 210 -15.50 -33.89 -4.46
CA GLN A 210 -16.04 -33.91 -5.82
C GLN A 210 -17.34 -34.73 -5.91
N GLY A 211 -17.38 -35.89 -5.24
CA GLY A 211 -18.58 -36.72 -5.16
C GLY A 211 -19.74 -36.06 -4.42
N ALA A 212 -19.47 -35.29 -3.37
CA ALA A 212 -20.48 -34.54 -2.63
C ALA A 212 -21.04 -33.37 -3.46
N LEU A 213 -20.15 -32.59 -4.11
CA LEU A 213 -20.54 -31.45 -4.95
C LEU A 213 -21.42 -31.88 -6.13
N ARG A 214 -21.07 -32.95 -6.87
CA ARG A 214 -21.90 -33.47 -7.97
C ARG A 214 -23.28 -33.93 -7.52
N LYS A 215 -23.38 -34.54 -6.32
CA LYS A 215 -24.67 -34.94 -5.73
C LYS A 215 -25.49 -33.73 -5.32
N ALA A 216 -24.86 -32.70 -4.79
CA ALA A 216 -25.52 -31.45 -4.41
C ALA A 216 -26.03 -30.71 -5.66
N GLU A 217 -25.23 -30.60 -6.72
CA GLU A 217 -25.62 -30.05 -8.03
C GLU A 217 -26.85 -30.77 -8.60
N THR A 218 -26.84 -32.12 -8.62
CA THR A 218 -27.98 -32.93 -9.08
C THR A 218 -29.23 -32.69 -8.24
N HIS A 219 -29.07 -32.45 -6.93
CA HIS A 219 -30.20 -32.16 -6.06
C HIS A 219 -30.77 -30.77 -6.32
N LEU A 220 -29.91 -29.75 -6.44
CA LEU A 220 -30.30 -28.36 -6.68
C LEU A 220 -30.97 -28.16 -8.04
N SER A 221 -30.56 -28.89 -9.08
CA SER A 221 -31.18 -28.77 -10.41
C SER A 221 -32.64 -29.21 -10.46
N GLY A 222 -33.10 -29.97 -9.45
CA GLY A 222 -34.50 -30.35 -9.27
C GLY A 222 -35.35 -29.34 -8.48
N LEU A 223 -34.74 -28.27 -7.95
CA LEU A 223 -35.42 -27.26 -7.13
C LEU A 223 -35.67 -25.96 -7.92
N PRO A 224 -36.73 -25.19 -7.59
CA PRO A 224 -36.86 -23.81 -8.03
C PRO A 224 -35.64 -22.96 -7.65
N ALA A 225 -35.28 -22.00 -8.51
CA ALA A 225 -34.09 -21.16 -8.35
C ALA A 225 -34.10 -20.34 -7.03
N ASP A 226 -35.28 -19.90 -6.61
CA ASP A 226 -35.53 -19.08 -5.43
C ASP A 226 -35.75 -19.90 -4.15
N THR A 227 -35.69 -21.23 -4.21
CA THR A 227 -35.83 -22.10 -3.03
C THR A 227 -34.81 -21.71 -1.95
N PRO A 228 -35.24 -21.32 -0.73
CA PRO A 228 -34.35 -20.92 0.34
C PRO A 228 -33.45 -22.06 0.84
N TYR A 229 -32.24 -21.73 1.29
CA TYR A 229 -31.27 -22.70 1.82
C TYR A 229 -31.85 -23.57 2.96
N SER A 230 -32.74 -23.01 3.78
CA SER A 230 -33.40 -23.75 4.87
C SER A 230 -34.19 -24.97 4.41
N GLU A 231 -34.66 -25.02 3.16
CA GLU A 231 -35.45 -26.14 2.63
C GLU A 231 -34.60 -27.34 2.20
N PHE A 232 -33.35 -27.12 1.76
CA PHE A 232 -32.44 -28.18 1.29
C PHE A 232 -31.22 -28.40 2.19
N HIS A 233 -31.07 -27.61 3.26
CA HIS A 233 -29.96 -27.68 4.21
C HIS A 233 -29.71 -29.09 4.78
N HIS A 234 -30.76 -29.81 5.20
CA HIS A 234 -30.60 -31.15 5.79
C HIS A 234 -29.91 -32.11 4.81
N ARG A 235 -30.29 -32.03 3.53
CA ARG A 235 -29.65 -32.84 2.48
C ARG A 235 -28.20 -32.44 2.24
N PHE A 236 -27.89 -31.15 2.31
CA PHE A 236 -26.52 -30.63 2.22
C PHE A 236 -25.64 -31.16 3.36
N GLN A 237 -26.12 -31.12 4.60
CA GLN A 237 -25.37 -31.62 5.75
C GLN A 237 -25.05 -33.12 5.66
N GLU A 238 -25.99 -33.93 5.18
CA GLU A 238 -25.76 -35.36 4.90
C GLU A 238 -24.63 -35.59 3.91
N LEU A 239 -24.52 -34.71 2.89
CA LEU A 239 -23.46 -34.71 1.89
C LEU A 239 -22.13 -34.16 2.41
N GLY A 240 -22.12 -33.52 3.58
CA GLY A 240 -20.93 -32.90 4.16
C GLY A 240 -20.79 -31.40 3.88
N LEU A 241 -21.84 -30.76 3.39
CA LEU A 241 -21.88 -29.34 3.05
C LEU A 241 -22.65 -28.57 4.13
N GLU A 242 -22.00 -27.60 4.76
CA GLU A 242 -22.60 -26.72 5.77
C GLU A 242 -23.13 -25.42 5.15
N LYS A 243 -23.47 -24.41 5.96
CA LYS A 243 -23.91 -23.08 5.49
C LYS A 243 -22.76 -22.32 4.80
N GLY A 244 -23.10 -21.34 3.97
CA GLY A 244 -22.12 -20.45 3.33
C GLY A 244 -21.99 -20.61 1.81
N TRP A 245 -22.79 -21.45 1.17
CA TRP A 245 -22.78 -21.63 -0.29
C TRP A 245 -23.69 -20.66 -1.04
N GLY A 246 -24.71 -20.12 -0.37
CA GLY A 246 -25.75 -19.29 -0.94
C GLY A 246 -27.01 -19.26 -0.07
N ASP A 247 -27.79 -18.19 -0.17
CA ASP A 247 -29.10 -18.04 0.48
C ASP A 247 -30.24 -18.81 -0.21
N CYS A 248 -30.12 -19.07 -1.51
CA CYS A 248 -31.07 -19.84 -2.31
C CYS A 248 -30.39 -20.92 -3.17
N ALA A 249 -31.22 -21.79 -3.76
CA ALA A 249 -30.76 -22.91 -4.60
C ALA A 249 -29.93 -22.44 -5.81
N GLN A 250 -30.32 -21.35 -6.47
CA GLN A 250 -29.56 -20.79 -7.59
C GLN A 250 -28.14 -20.42 -7.17
N ARG A 251 -28.00 -19.64 -6.10
CA ARG A 251 -26.68 -19.14 -5.68
C ARG A 251 -25.80 -20.25 -5.11
N ALA A 252 -26.39 -21.17 -4.35
CA ALA A 252 -25.68 -22.37 -3.91
C ALA A 252 -25.18 -23.19 -5.11
N SER A 253 -25.99 -23.29 -6.16
CA SER A 253 -25.60 -23.94 -7.42
C SER A 253 -24.42 -23.22 -8.07
N GLU A 254 -24.48 -21.91 -8.26
CA GLU A 254 -23.40 -21.09 -8.83
C GLU A 254 -22.07 -21.28 -8.08
N THR A 255 -22.09 -21.23 -6.73
CA THR A 255 -20.89 -21.44 -5.91
C THR A 255 -20.35 -22.87 -6.02
N ILE A 256 -21.22 -23.88 -6.07
CA ILE A 256 -20.81 -25.29 -6.26
C ILE A 256 -20.17 -25.48 -7.63
N HIS A 257 -20.72 -24.89 -8.69
CA HIS A 257 -20.16 -24.97 -10.03
C HIS A 257 -18.76 -24.34 -10.10
N LEU A 258 -18.56 -23.17 -9.47
CA LEU A 258 -17.23 -22.56 -9.39
C LEU A 258 -16.19 -23.49 -8.76
N LEU A 259 -16.54 -24.19 -7.67
CA LEU A 259 -15.61 -25.13 -7.04
C LEU A 259 -15.40 -26.41 -7.87
N LEU A 260 -16.44 -26.91 -8.56
CA LEU A 260 -16.30 -28.03 -9.48
C LEU A 260 -15.36 -27.68 -10.65
N ASP A 261 -15.52 -26.50 -11.24
CA ASP A 261 -14.65 -25.99 -12.30
C ASP A 261 -13.20 -25.88 -11.81
N LEU A 262 -12.98 -25.37 -10.59
CA LEU A 262 -11.66 -25.32 -9.98
C LEU A 262 -11.04 -26.69 -9.71
N LEU A 263 -11.83 -27.71 -9.40
CA LEU A 263 -11.36 -29.08 -9.19
C LEU A 263 -11.02 -29.80 -10.51
N GLU A 264 -11.61 -29.36 -11.63
CA GLU A 264 -11.44 -29.97 -12.94
C GLU A 264 -10.40 -29.25 -13.82
N ALA A 265 -10.54 -27.92 -13.95
CA ALA A 265 -9.70 -27.07 -14.77
C ALA A 265 -9.58 -25.66 -14.14
N PRO A 266 -8.73 -25.48 -13.11
CA PRO A 266 -8.60 -24.18 -12.44
C PRO A 266 -8.12 -23.07 -13.37
N ASP A 267 -8.90 -22.00 -13.48
CA ASP A 267 -8.53 -20.75 -14.16
C ASP A 267 -8.52 -19.55 -13.19
N PRO A 268 -7.81 -18.46 -13.52
CA PRO A 268 -7.65 -17.34 -12.61
C PRO A 268 -8.97 -16.64 -12.25
N SER A 269 -9.91 -16.58 -13.18
CA SER A 269 -11.18 -15.86 -12.99
C SER A 269 -12.12 -16.65 -12.08
N SER A 270 -12.19 -17.97 -12.26
CA SER A 270 -12.98 -18.84 -11.38
C SER A 270 -12.39 -18.90 -9.98
N LEU A 271 -11.05 -18.88 -9.84
CA LEU A 271 -10.39 -18.86 -8.55
C LEU A 271 -10.71 -17.58 -7.79
N GLU A 272 -10.59 -16.43 -8.45
CA GLU A 272 -10.92 -15.13 -7.87
C GLU A 272 -12.38 -15.05 -7.44
N LYS A 273 -13.30 -15.47 -8.31
CA LYS A 273 -14.74 -15.49 -8.01
C LYS A 273 -15.05 -16.39 -6.83
N PHE A 274 -14.51 -17.62 -6.80
CA PHE A 274 -14.77 -18.56 -5.73
C PHE A 274 -14.19 -18.07 -4.40
N LEU A 275 -12.91 -17.67 -4.34
CA LEU A 275 -12.32 -17.16 -3.10
C LEU A 275 -13.05 -15.90 -2.61
N GLY A 276 -13.51 -15.04 -3.53
CA GLY A 276 -14.30 -13.86 -3.22
C GLY A 276 -15.76 -14.12 -2.81
N THR A 277 -16.29 -15.34 -2.98
CA THR A 277 -17.62 -15.72 -2.47
C THR A 277 -17.57 -16.40 -1.11
N ILE A 278 -16.42 -16.97 -0.71
CA ILE A 278 -16.29 -17.61 0.60
C ILE A 278 -16.55 -16.56 1.69
N PRO A 279 -17.50 -16.81 2.61
CA PRO A 279 -17.85 -15.85 3.65
C PRO A 279 -16.75 -15.83 4.73
N MET A 280 -15.76 -14.96 4.58
CA MET A 280 -14.59 -14.92 5.48
C MET A 280 -14.56 -13.73 6.44
N VAL A 281 -15.00 -12.56 5.99
CA VAL A 281 -14.74 -11.29 6.68
C VAL A 281 -16.00 -10.86 7.44
N PHE A 282 -16.02 -11.04 8.76
CA PHE A 282 -17.12 -10.65 9.65
C PHE A 282 -16.68 -9.63 10.70
N ASN A 283 -15.49 -9.80 11.27
CA ASN A 283 -14.89 -8.92 12.26
C ASN A 283 -13.68 -8.21 11.64
N VAL A 284 -13.74 -6.89 11.52
CA VAL A 284 -12.64 -6.08 10.95
C VAL A 284 -12.10 -5.12 11.99
N VAL A 285 -10.78 -5.04 12.10
CA VAL A 285 -10.10 -4.07 12.97
C VAL A 285 -9.24 -3.14 12.11
N ILE A 286 -9.46 -1.84 12.25
CA ILE A 286 -8.76 -0.79 11.48
C ILE A 286 -7.98 0.07 12.46
N LEU A 287 -6.67 0.21 12.28
CA LEU A 287 -5.78 0.93 13.20
C LEU A 287 -5.48 2.32 12.65
N SER A 288 -5.77 3.36 13.44
CA SER A 288 -5.41 4.76 13.15
C SER A 288 -5.09 5.51 14.45
N PRO A 289 -3.95 5.24 15.12
CA PRO A 289 -3.68 5.71 16.48
C PRO A 289 -3.54 7.23 16.63
N HIS A 290 -2.77 7.90 15.77
CA HIS A 290 -2.53 9.34 15.87
C HIS A 290 -3.73 10.21 15.48
N GLY A 291 -3.60 11.52 15.75
CA GLY A 291 -4.58 12.54 15.37
C GLY A 291 -5.79 12.61 16.29
N TYR A 292 -6.72 13.50 15.94
CA TYR A 292 -8.02 13.64 16.60
C TYR A 292 -9.07 12.88 15.79
N PHE A 293 -9.12 11.56 15.94
CA PHE A 293 -10.08 10.76 15.20
C PHE A 293 -11.49 10.89 15.80
N ALA A 294 -12.36 11.63 15.11
CA ALA A 294 -13.78 11.80 15.44
C ALA A 294 -14.60 12.16 14.18
N GLN A 295 -15.92 12.21 14.32
CA GLN A 295 -16.84 12.45 13.20
C GLN A 295 -17.22 13.93 12.99
N ALA A 296 -16.92 14.79 13.96
CA ALA A 296 -17.21 16.23 13.92
C ALA A 296 -16.15 17.00 14.72
N ASN A 297 -15.99 18.30 14.42
CA ASN A 297 -15.14 19.25 15.14
C ASN A 297 -13.64 18.92 15.20
N VAL A 298 -13.13 18.14 14.24
CA VAL A 298 -11.72 17.69 14.24
C VAL A 298 -10.96 17.92 12.93
N LEU A 299 -11.66 18.04 11.80
CA LEU A 299 -11.00 18.23 10.50
C LEU A 299 -10.23 19.57 10.50
N GLY A 300 -8.95 19.52 10.13
CA GLY A 300 -8.05 20.67 10.15
C GLY A 300 -7.18 20.77 11.42
N TYR A 301 -7.41 19.94 12.44
CA TYR A 301 -6.50 19.85 13.58
C TYR A 301 -5.17 19.19 13.17
N PRO A 302 -4.07 19.43 13.92
CA PRO A 302 -2.81 18.74 13.69
C PRO A 302 -3.00 17.22 13.59
N ASP A 303 -2.35 16.63 12.59
CA ASP A 303 -2.40 15.20 12.29
C ASP A 303 -3.82 14.66 12.01
N THR A 304 -4.76 15.53 11.64
CA THR A 304 -6.18 15.18 11.40
C THR A 304 -6.67 15.75 10.07
N GLY A 305 -6.77 14.88 9.06
CA GLY A 305 -7.14 15.28 7.71
C GLY A 305 -7.73 14.15 6.88
N GLY A 306 -7.27 14.01 5.64
CA GLY A 306 -7.82 13.08 4.65
C GLY A 306 -7.88 11.61 5.10
N GLN A 307 -6.97 11.17 5.97
CA GLN A 307 -6.99 9.81 6.54
C GLN A 307 -8.28 9.52 7.35
N VAL A 308 -8.76 10.49 8.14
CA VAL A 308 -9.99 10.31 8.93
C VAL A 308 -11.19 10.21 8.00
N VAL A 309 -11.26 11.08 6.98
CA VAL A 309 -12.32 11.05 5.96
C VAL A 309 -12.30 9.74 5.20
N TYR A 310 -11.12 9.30 4.74
CA TYR A 310 -10.91 8.04 4.04
C TYR A 310 -11.48 6.87 4.83
N ILE A 311 -11.11 6.74 6.11
CA ILE A 311 -11.52 5.61 6.94
C ILE A 311 -13.03 5.65 7.21
N LEU A 312 -13.60 6.83 7.50
CA LEU A 312 -15.04 6.97 7.74
C LEU A 312 -15.89 6.59 6.52
N ASP A 313 -15.45 6.97 5.32
CA ASP A 313 -16.13 6.59 4.07
C ASP A 313 -15.91 5.10 3.76
N GLN A 314 -14.70 4.59 3.97
CA GLN A 314 -14.33 3.18 3.79
C GLN A 314 -15.23 2.26 4.60
N VAL A 315 -15.41 2.51 5.90
CA VAL A 315 -16.17 1.60 6.76
C VAL A 315 -17.66 1.57 6.43
N ARG A 316 -18.24 2.67 5.94
CA ARG A 316 -19.64 2.69 5.48
C ARG A 316 -19.82 1.81 4.24
N ALA A 317 -18.93 1.93 3.26
CA ALA A 317 -18.95 1.09 2.08
C ALA A 317 -18.67 -0.38 2.42
N MET A 318 -17.70 -0.63 3.29
CA MET A 318 -17.29 -1.97 3.73
C MET A 318 -18.41 -2.68 4.50
N GLU A 319 -19.07 -2.01 5.44
CA GLU A 319 -20.18 -2.60 6.20
C GLU A 319 -21.32 -3.02 5.26
N ASN A 320 -21.68 -2.17 4.30
CA ASN A 320 -22.72 -2.49 3.31
C ASN A 320 -22.36 -3.72 2.48
N GLU A 321 -21.12 -3.82 1.99
CA GLU A 321 -20.66 -4.98 1.22
C GLU A 321 -20.57 -6.24 2.10
N MET A 322 -20.12 -6.12 3.36
CA MET A 322 -20.10 -7.24 4.31
C MET A 322 -21.51 -7.76 4.57
N LEU A 323 -22.47 -6.89 4.89
CA LEU A 323 -23.88 -7.26 5.08
C LEU A 323 -24.46 -7.94 3.84
N LEU A 324 -24.18 -7.39 2.66
CA LEU A 324 -24.61 -7.98 1.39
C LEU A 324 -24.03 -9.38 1.21
N ARG A 325 -22.72 -9.57 1.40
CA ARG A 325 -22.04 -10.86 1.23
C ARG A 325 -22.54 -11.90 2.23
N ILE A 326 -22.66 -11.53 3.50
CA ILE A 326 -23.18 -12.40 4.56
C ILE A 326 -24.58 -12.89 4.20
N LYS A 327 -25.47 -11.96 3.84
CA LYS A 327 -26.84 -12.27 3.42
C LYS A 327 -26.82 -13.18 2.19
N GLN A 328 -26.02 -12.84 1.19
CA GLN A 328 -25.97 -13.59 -0.06
C GLN A 328 -25.52 -15.04 0.16
N GLN A 329 -24.66 -15.31 1.14
CA GLN A 329 -24.22 -16.67 1.49
C GLN A 329 -25.15 -17.42 2.45
N GLY A 330 -26.33 -16.86 2.74
CA GLY A 330 -27.34 -17.50 3.59
C GLY A 330 -26.95 -17.56 5.06
N LEU A 331 -26.15 -16.59 5.52
CA LEU A 331 -25.69 -16.49 6.89
C LEU A 331 -26.45 -15.40 7.65
N ASP A 332 -26.65 -15.65 8.95
CA ASP A 332 -27.26 -14.72 9.89
C ASP A 332 -26.19 -14.28 10.91
N ILE A 333 -25.08 -13.75 10.38
CA ILE A 333 -23.97 -13.23 11.17
C ILE A 333 -24.07 -11.71 11.17
N THR A 334 -23.99 -11.09 12.34
CA THR A 334 -23.84 -9.65 12.44
C THR A 334 -22.35 -9.29 12.30
N PRO A 335 -21.93 -8.56 11.26
CA PRO A 335 -20.56 -8.12 11.14
C PRO A 335 -20.23 -7.10 12.25
N LYS A 336 -18.95 -6.87 12.53
CA LYS A 336 -18.50 -5.78 13.42
C LYS A 336 -17.20 -5.18 12.89
N ILE A 337 -17.18 -3.86 12.75
CA ILE A 337 -15.99 -3.11 12.35
C ILE A 337 -15.58 -2.21 13.52
N LEU A 338 -14.31 -2.31 13.93
CA LEU A 338 -13.72 -1.48 14.97
C LEU A 338 -12.62 -0.60 14.39
N ILE A 339 -12.84 0.71 14.37
CA ILE A 339 -11.78 1.70 14.12
C ILE A 339 -11.09 1.97 15.45
N VAL A 340 -9.89 1.47 15.62
CA VAL A 340 -9.12 1.60 16.85
C VAL A 340 -8.16 2.79 16.76
N THR A 341 -8.32 3.72 17.69
CA THR A 341 -7.56 4.98 17.75
C THR A 341 -7.27 5.37 19.20
N ARG A 342 -6.47 6.40 19.42
CA ARG A 342 -6.09 6.84 20.75
C ARG A 342 -7.25 7.53 21.48
N LEU A 343 -7.42 7.21 22.76
CA LEU A 343 -8.28 7.96 23.68
C LEU A 343 -7.58 9.25 24.11
N LEU A 344 -8.24 10.39 23.90
CA LEU A 344 -7.76 11.72 24.31
C LEU A 344 -8.74 12.34 25.31
N PRO A 345 -8.53 12.14 26.63
CA PRO A 345 -9.47 12.60 27.66
C PRO A 345 -9.65 14.12 27.73
N ASP A 346 -8.61 14.88 27.37
CA ASP A 346 -8.56 16.34 27.53
C ASP A 346 -8.92 17.09 26.22
N ALA A 347 -9.34 16.38 25.17
CA ALA A 347 -9.73 16.96 23.88
C ALA A 347 -11.17 17.51 23.92
N HIS A 348 -11.36 18.62 24.64
CA HIS A 348 -12.67 19.28 24.77
C HIS A 348 -13.25 19.72 23.43
N GLY A 349 -14.59 19.68 23.30
CA GLY A 349 -15.29 20.02 22.05
C GLY A 349 -15.36 18.88 21.02
N THR A 350 -14.71 17.74 21.31
CA THR A 350 -14.67 16.54 20.47
C THR A 350 -15.20 15.32 21.23
N THR A 351 -15.41 14.21 20.52
CA THR A 351 -15.73 12.90 21.11
C THR A 351 -14.48 12.04 21.36
N CYS A 352 -13.26 12.58 21.21
CA CYS A 352 -12.03 11.80 21.34
C CYS A 352 -11.78 11.21 22.75
N GLY A 353 -12.47 11.73 23.78
CA GLY A 353 -12.47 11.17 25.13
C GLY A 353 -13.47 10.02 25.36
N GLN A 354 -14.31 9.69 24.37
CA GLN A 354 -15.31 8.63 24.45
C GLN A 354 -14.72 7.29 23.99
N ARG A 355 -14.69 6.29 24.89
CA ARG A 355 -14.14 4.95 24.60
C ARG A 355 -14.78 4.31 23.38
N LEU A 356 -16.10 4.33 23.26
CA LEU A 356 -16.81 3.66 22.16
C LEU A 356 -17.83 4.61 21.54
N GLU A 357 -17.69 4.89 20.25
CA GLU A 357 -18.56 5.79 19.50
C GLU A 357 -19.06 5.09 18.23
N LYS A 358 -20.37 5.12 17.99
CA LYS A 358 -20.95 4.55 16.77
C LYS A 358 -20.68 5.45 15.56
N VAL A 359 -20.28 4.86 14.42
CA VAL A 359 -20.09 5.61 13.18
C VAL A 359 -21.44 5.96 12.56
N LEU A 360 -21.63 7.22 12.17
CA LEU A 360 -22.81 7.73 11.51
C LEU A 360 -22.99 7.06 10.14
N GLY A 361 -24.24 6.68 9.85
CA GLY A 361 -24.59 5.96 8.62
C GLY A 361 -24.25 4.47 8.64
N THR A 362 -23.92 3.90 9.80
CA THR A 362 -23.62 2.47 9.96
C THR A 362 -24.49 1.83 11.06
N GLU A 363 -24.59 0.52 11.07
CA GLU A 363 -25.28 -0.25 12.11
C GLU A 363 -24.32 -0.92 13.11
N HIS A 364 -23.18 -1.42 12.63
CA HIS A 364 -22.29 -2.31 13.36
C HIS A 364 -20.83 -1.82 13.40
N THR A 365 -20.58 -0.59 12.97
CA THR A 365 -19.26 0.02 12.97
C THR A 365 -19.10 0.99 14.14
N HIS A 366 -17.99 0.85 14.87
CA HIS A 366 -17.67 1.66 16.04
C HIS A 366 -16.22 2.14 16.01
N ILE A 367 -15.99 3.36 16.50
CA ILE A 367 -14.68 3.86 16.88
C ILE A 367 -14.41 3.40 18.31
N LEU A 368 -13.35 2.62 18.51
CA LEU A 368 -12.86 2.15 19.80
C LEU A 368 -11.60 2.93 20.17
N ARG A 369 -11.63 3.61 21.32
CA ARG A 369 -10.54 4.47 21.79
C ARG A 369 -9.83 3.85 22.97
N VAL A 370 -8.53 3.61 22.81
CA VAL A 370 -7.67 3.01 23.82
C VAL A 370 -6.64 4.06 24.27
N PRO A 371 -6.41 4.27 25.57
CA PRO A 371 -5.45 5.27 26.03
C PRO A 371 -4.00 4.81 25.82
N PHE A 372 -3.11 5.75 25.54
CA PHE A 372 -1.68 5.52 25.76
C PHE A 372 -1.37 5.50 27.25
N LYS A 373 -0.45 4.64 27.66
CA LYS A 373 -0.04 4.47 29.06
C LYS A 373 1.47 4.43 29.20
N THR A 374 1.93 4.82 30.38
CA THR A 374 3.29 4.64 30.89
C THR A 374 3.20 4.02 32.28
N GLU A 375 4.33 3.79 32.94
CA GLU A 375 4.37 3.36 34.35
C GLU A 375 3.59 4.32 35.28
N ASP A 376 3.54 5.61 34.94
CA ASP A 376 2.82 6.65 35.71
C ASP A 376 1.31 6.73 35.38
N GLY A 377 0.80 5.84 34.52
CA GLY A 377 -0.60 5.78 34.12
C GLY A 377 -0.90 6.37 32.74
N ILE A 378 -2.13 6.85 32.54
CA ILE A 378 -2.65 7.30 31.23
C ILE A 378 -2.00 8.61 30.79
N VAL A 379 -1.49 8.65 29.56
CA VAL A 379 -0.96 9.85 28.92
C VAL A 379 -2.10 10.63 28.25
N ARG A 380 -2.52 11.72 28.89
CA ARG A 380 -3.75 12.45 28.55
C ARG A 380 -3.61 13.45 27.40
N LYS A 381 -2.46 14.15 27.33
CA LYS A 381 -2.19 15.19 26.32
C LYS A 381 -2.16 14.62 24.91
N TRP A 382 -2.57 15.40 23.91
CA TRP A 382 -2.28 15.07 22.52
C TRP A 382 -0.77 15.01 22.28
N ILE A 383 -0.35 14.12 21.36
CA ILE A 383 1.04 13.89 20.98
C ILE A 383 1.08 13.86 19.46
N SER A 384 2.07 14.53 18.86
CA SER A 384 2.24 14.49 17.41
C SER A 384 2.52 13.08 16.93
N ARG A 385 2.05 12.74 15.73
CA ARG A 385 2.34 11.47 15.04
C ARG A 385 3.84 11.16 14.93
N PHE A 386 4.72 12.16 14.99
CA PHE A 386 6.17 11.97 15.01
C PHE A 386 6.71 11.49 16.36
N GLU A 387 5.96 11.63 17.45
CA GLU A 387 6.41 11.38 18.82
C GLU A 387 5.69 10.18 19.48
N VAL A 388 4.82 9.46 18.75
CA VAL A 388 4.00 8.38 19.32
C VAL A 388 4.76 7.07 19.56
N TRP A 389 5.95 6.90 18.97
CA TRP A 389 6.69 5.63 18.91
C TRP A 389 6.87 4.90 20.24
N PRO A 390 7.24 5.57 21.35
CA PRO A 390 7.47 4.89 22.63
C PRO A 390 6.23 4.22 23.23
N TYR A 391 5.03 4.57 22.75
CA TYR A 391 3.76 4.09 23.30
C TYR A 391 3.17 2.91 22.54
N LEU A 392 3.61 2.65 21.30
CA LEU A 392 2.89 1.78 20.37
C LEU A 392 2.90 0.29 20.76
N GLU A 393 3.97 -0.19 21.39
CA GLU A 393 4.05 -1.59 21.82
C GLU A 393 3.05 -1.89 22.96
N ALA A 394 3.11 -1.13 24.05
CA ALA A 394 2.17 -1.25 25.17
C ALA A 394 0.73 -0.96 24.73
N TYR A 395 0.54 0.01 23.83
CA TYR A 395 -0.76 0.30 23.23
C TYR A 395 -1.31 -0.91 22.46
N THR A 396 -0.47 -1.67 21.74
CA THR A 396 -0.91 -2.86 21.02
C THR A 396 -1.45 -3.93 21.96
N ASP A 397 -0.82 -4.12 23.12
CA ASP A 397 -1.28 -5.07 24.13
C ASP A 397 -2.63 -4.66 24.73
N ASP A 398 -2.80 -3.38 25.07
CA ASP A 398 -4.06 -2.82 25.53
C ASP A 398 -5.16 -2.96 24.45
N VAL A 399 -4.84 -2.65 23.20
CA VAL A 399 -5.76 -2.82 22.06
C VAL A 399 -6.19 -4.27 21.91
N ALA A 400 -5.25 -5.23 21.99
CA ALA A 400 -5.58 -6.66 21.89
C ALA A 400 -6.58 -7.10 22.98
N HIS A 401 -6.46 -6.55 24.19
CA HIS A 401 -7.42 -6.82 25.27
C HIS A 401 -8.80 -6.21 24.98
N GLU A 402 -8.84 -4.95 24.56
CA GLU A 402 -10.09 -4.22 24.30
C GLU A 402 -10.87 -4.81 23.12
N ILE A 403 -10.20 -5.14 22.01
CA ILE A 403 -10.86 -5.77 20.85
C ILE A 403 -11.39 -7.16 21.19
N ALA A 404 -10.71 -7.92 22.04
CA ALA A 404 -11.18 -9.25 22.45
C ALA A 404 -12.50 -9.15 23.23
N GLY A 405 -12.61 -8.15 24.11
CA GLY A 405 -13.85 -7.84 24.82
C GLY A 405 -14.99 -7.41 23.88
N GLU A 406 -14.68 -6.59 22.87
CA GLU A 406 -15.68 -6.06 21.94
C GLU A 406 -16.15 -7.08 20.88
N LEU A 407 -15.25 -7.86 20.29
CA LEU A 407 -15.57 -8.80 19.21
C LEU A 407 -16.07 -10.15 19.72
N GLN A 408 -15.60 -10.56 20.91
CA GLN A 408 -15.81 -11.91 21.46
C GLN A 408 -15.40 -13.02 20.48
N ALA A 409 -14.45 -12.71 19.59
CA ALA A 409 -13.89 -13.56 18.56
C ALA A 409 -12.60 -12.89 18.05
N THR A 410 -11.77 -13.64 17.33
CA THR A 410 -10.63 -13.08 16.61
C THR A 410 -11.12 -12.20 15.45
N PRO A 411 -10.40 -11.12 15.10
CA PRO A 411 -10.62 -10.43 13.84
C PRO A 411 -10.35 -11.35 12.65
N ASP A 412 -11.07 -11.15 11.56
CA ASP A 412 -10.85 -11.86 10.29
C ASP A 412 -9.89 -11.08 9.37
N LEU A 413 -9.83 -9.75 9.57
CA LEU A 413 -8.97 -8.82 8.84
C LEU A 413 -8.50 -7.68 9.75
N ILE A 414 -7.21 -7.36 9.67
CA ILE A 414 -6.61 -6.20 10.34
C ILE A 414 -6.04 -5.25 9.28
N ILE A 415 -6.42 -3.96 9.34
CA ILE A 415 -5.98 -2.92 8.41
C ILE A 415 -5.20 -1.83 9.16
N GLY A 416 -3.90 -1.74 8.92
CA GLY A 416 -3.06 -0.64 9.38
C GLY A 416 -3.22 0.61 8.50
N ASN A 417 -3.23 1.79 9.12
CA ASN A 417 -3.24 3.07 8.41
C ASN A 417 -2.10 3.96 8.91
N TYR A 418 -1.30 4.48 7.98
CA TYR A 418 -0.09 5.27 8.26
C TYR A 418 0.95 4.48 9.06
N SER A 419 2.13 5.06 9.30
CA SER A 419 3.28 4.37 9.91
C SER A 419 2.98 3.77 11.29
N ASP A 420 2.33 4.52 12.19
CA ASP A 420 2.00 4.08 13.54
C ASP A 420 0.88 3.02 13.55
N GLY A 421 -0.18 3.22 12.77
CA GLY A 421 -1.25 2.23 12.62
C GLY A 421 -0.77 0.95 11.95
N ASN A 422 0.12 1.05 10.97
CA ASN A 422 0.75 -0.09 10.31
C ASN A 422 1.65 -0.88 11.26
N LEU A 423 2.41 -0.22 12.14
CA LEU A 423 3.22 -0.92 13.14
C LEU A 423 2.35 -1.66 14.17
N VAL A 424 1.29 -1.01 14.69
CA VAL A 424 0.34 -1.65 15.62
C VAL A 424 -0.38 -2.81 14.94
N ALA A 425 -0.80 -2.64 13.68
CA ALA A 425 -1.45 -3.68 12.89
C ALA A 425 -0.53 -4.89 12.67
N CYS A 426 0.75 -4.66 12.36
CA CYS A 426 1.77 -5.69 12.23
C CYS A 426 1.89 -6.52 13.51
N LEU A 427 2.09 -5.88 14.66
CA LEU A 427 2.23 -6.55 15.95
C LEU A 427 0.96 -7.33 16.33
N LEU A 428 -0.22 -6.75 16.09
CA LEU A 428 -1.49 -7.36 16.40
C LEU A 428 -1.80 -8.56 15.50
N ALA A 429 -1.56 -8.44 14.19
CA ALA A 429 -1.74 -9.51 13.23
C ALA A 429 -0.82 -10.69 13.51
N HIS A 430 0.45 -10.43 13.85
CA HIS A 430 1.39 -11.47 14.27
C HIS A 430 0.90 -12.21 15.52
N LYS A 431 0.45 -11.46 16.53
CA LYS A 431 -0.03 -12.00 17.81
C LYS A 431 -1.29 -12.86 17.66
N LEU A 432 -2.21 -12.46 16.76
CA LEU A 432 -3.51 -13.09 16.60
C LEU A 432 -3.59 -14.08 15.43
N GLY A 433 -2.59 -14.12 14.54
CA GLY A 433 -2.58 -14.96 13.35
C GLY A 433 -3.66 -14.56 12.34
N VAL A 434 -3.81 -13.26 12.07
CA VAL A 434 -4.87 -12.69 11.23
C VAL A 434 -4.30 -12.05 9.97
N THR A 435 -5.06 -12.14 8.86
CA THR A 435 -4.72 -11.48 7.60
C THR A 435 -4.50 -9.98 7.80
N HIS A 436 -3.37 -9.47 7.31
CA HIS A 436 -2.88 -8.13 7.54
C HIS A 436 -2.80 -7.31 6.24
N CYS A 437 -3.53 -6.20 6.22
CA CYS A 437 -3.47 -5.17 5.19
C CYS A 437 -2.80 -3.90 5.74
N THR A 438 -2.00 -3.23 4.92
CA THR A 438 -1.48 -1.89 5.24
C THR A 438 -1.89 -0.87 4.18
N ILE A 439 -2.23 0.34 4.63
CA ILE A 439 -2.48 1.53 3.81
C ILE A 439 -1.56 2.63 4.31
N ALA A 440 -0.58 3.05 3.52
CA ALA A 440 0.39 4.05 3.97
C ALA A 440 -0.22 5.45 4.11
N HIS A 441 -1.15 5.83 3.23
CA HIS A 441 -1.65 7.21 3.03
C HIS A 441 -0.56 8.19 2.56
N ALA A 442 0.60 8.21 3.22
CA ALA A 442 1.78 8.94 2.82
C ALA A 442 3.03 8.28 3.41
N LEU A 443 4.14 8.32 2.67
CA LEU A 443 5.47 7.95 3.18
C LEU A 443 6.35 9.19 3.32
N GLU A 444 6.68 9.55 4.57
CA GLU A 444 7.32 10.84 4.88
C GLU A 444 8.71 10.98 4.26
N LYS A 445 9.40 9.87 3.98
CA LYS A 445 10.71 9.88 3.31
C LYS A 445 10.71 10.66 1.99
N THR A 446 9.61 10.60 1.23
CA THR A 446 9.46 11.37 -0.02
C THR A 446 9.00 12.80 0.18
N LYS A 447 8.34 13.10 1.30
CA LYS A 447 7.84 14.45 1.62
C LYS A 447 8.92 15.34 2.22
N TYR A 448 9.92 14.73 2.85
CA TYR A 448 11.11 15.40 3.37
C TYR A 448 12.34 14.94 2.58
N PRO A 449 12.72 15.64 1.50
CA PRO A 449 13.84 15.23 0.65
C PRO A 449 15.13 15.03 1.45
N ASN A 450 15.81 13.92 1.22
CA ASN A 450 17.08 13.54 1.87
C ASN A 450 16.96 13.37 3.40
N SER A 451 15.74 13.16 3.90
CA SER A 451 15.49 12.84 5.31
C SER A 451 16.08 11.51 5.75
N ASP A 452 16.36 10.59 4.82
CA ASP A 452 17.10 9.36 5.07
C ASP A 452 18.61 9.64 5.25
N LEU A 453 19.24 10.29 4.27
CA LEU A 453 20.67 10.57 4.27
C LEU A 453 21.07 11.52 5.41
N TYR A 454 20.24 12.52 5.72
CA TYR A 454 20.49 13.53 6.75
C TYR A 454 19.57 13.37 7.97
N TRP A 455 19.07 12.17 8.23
CA TRP A 455 18.08 11.88 9.28
C TRP A 455 18.43 12.46 10.66
N LYS A 456 19.72 12.45 11.03
CA LYS A 456 20.21 13.02 12.31
C LYS A 456 19.83 14.48 12.52
N LYS A 457 19.65 15.27 11.44
CA LYS A 457 19.22 16.68 11.52
C LYS A 457 17.73 16.83 11.82
N PHE A 458 16.95 15.81 11.48
CA PHE A 458 15.50 15.77 11.65
C PHE A 458 15.09 15.03 12.93
N GLU A 459 16.02 14.30 13.55
CA GLU A 459 15.71 13.35 14.62
C GLU A 459 15.05 14.00 15.83
N ASP A 460 15.52 15.16 16.27
CA ASP A 460 15.00 15.86 17.46
C ASP A 460 13.52 16.29 17.32
N HIS A 461 12.99 16.39 16.10
CA HIS A 461 11.63 16.89 15.84
C HIS A 461 10.72 15.87 15.17
N TYR A 462 11.27 15.02 14.29
CA TYR A 462 10.49 14.13 13.42
C TYR A 462 10.68 12.65 13.75
N HIS A 463 11.74 12.29 14.47
CA HIS A 463 12.07 10.90 14.83
C HIS A 463 12.00 9.93 13.63
N PHE A 464 12.59 10.34 12.49
CA PHE A 464 12.57 9.54 11.26
C PHE A 464 13.30 8.20 11.40
N SER A 465 14.23 8.07 12.35
CA SER A 465 14.82 6.76 12.70
C SER A 465 13.74 5.74 13.07
N CYS A 466 12.79 6.10 13.94
CA CYS A 466 11.67 5.27 14.32
C CYS A 466 10.70 5.06 13.16
N GLN A 467 10.33 6.14 12.46
CA GLN A 467 9.31 6.09 11.42
C GLN A 467 9.73 5.20 10.24
N PHE A 468 10.94 5.38 9.71
CA PHE A 468 11.41 4.60 8.56
C PHE A 468 11.64 3.13 8.93
N THR A 469 12.02 2.86 10.18
CA THR A 469 12.07 1.48 10.70
C THR A 469 10.67 0.87 10.75
N ALA A 470 9.68 1.59 11.28
CA ALA A 470 8.29 1.13 11.34
C ALA A 470 7.70 0.87 9.95
N ASP A 471 7.96 1.77 8.99
CA ASP A 471 7.51 1.62 7.61
C ASP A 471 8.08 0.34 6.97
N LEU A 472 9.39 0.10 7.14
CA LEU A 472 10.07 -1.11 6.62
C LEU A 472 9.54 -2.41 7.23
N ILE A 473 9.30 -2.42 8.55
CA ILE A 473 8.71 -3.56 9.25
C ILE A 473 7.34 -3.86 8.66
N ALA A 474 6.47 -2.85 8.60
CA ALA A 474 5.09 -3.07 8.23
C ALA A 474 4.93 -3.41 6.75
N MET A 475 5.66 -2.76 5.83
CA MET A 475 5.56 -3.06 4.40
C MET A 475 5.99 -4.50 4.06
N ASN A 476 6.97 -5.05 4.79
CA ASN A 476 7.41 -6.42 4.58
C ASN A 476 6.54 -7.45 5.30
N HIS A 477 5.99 -7.10 6.47
CA HIS A 477 5.08 -7.98 7.24
C HIS A 477 3.67 -8.08 6.63
N ALA A 478 3.21 -7.10 5.85
CA ALA A 478 1.88 -7.12 5.24
C ALA A 478 1.66 -8.33 4.32
N ASP A 479 0.48 -8.96 4.44
CA ASP A 479 0.00 -9.95 3.48
C ASP A 479 -0.34 -9.28 2.14
N PHE A 480 -0.94 -8.09 2.20
CA PHE A 480 -1.17 -7.22 1.05
C PHE A 480 -1.15 -5.74 1.41
N ILE A 481 -0.82 -4.91 0.43
CA ILE A 481 -0.71 -3.46 0.54
C ILE A 481 -1.72 -2.83 -0.41
N ILE A 482 -2.58 -1.96 0.11
CA ILE A 482 -3.47 -1.14 -0.71
C ILE A 482 -2.83 0.24 -0.92
N THR A 483 -2.80 0.68 -2.17
CA THR A 483 -2.43 2.06 -2.54
C THR A 483 -3.56 2.73 -3.30
N SER A 484 -3.63 4.06 -3.23
CA SER A 484 -4.66 4.83 -3.92
C SER A 484 -4.35 5.00 -5.41
N THR A 485 -3.06 4.99 -5.76
CA THR A 485 -2.57 5.26 -7.12
C THR A 485 -1.36 4.41 -7.49
N PHE A 486 -1.10 4.30 -8.80
CA PHE A 486 0.15 3.74 -9.33
C PHE A 486 1.38 4.58 -8.92
N GLN A 487 1.24 5.91 -8.93
CA GLN A 487 2.30 6.85 -8.56
C GLN A 487 2.82 6.60 -7.13
N GLU A 488 1.92 6.23 -6.21
CA GLU A 488 2.28 5.87 -4.83
C GLU A 488 3.27 4.70 -4.80
N ILE A 489 3.13 3.71 -5.68
CA ILE A 489 4.01 2.55 -5.74
C ILE A 489 5.30 2.88 -6.51
N ALA A 490 5.16 3.16 -7.81
CA ALA A 490 6.26 3.20 -8.77
C ALA A 490 6.34 4.51 -9.57
N GLY A 491 5.69 5.56 -9.08
CA GLY A 491 5.82 6.89 -9.66
C GLY A 491 5.31 6.95 -11.10
N ASN A 492 6.05 7.67 -11.93
CA ASN A 492 5.83 7.71 -13.38
C ASN A 492 7.15 7.41 -14.10
N LYS A 493 7.22 7.74 -15.40
CA LYS A 493 8.44 7.49 -16.18
C LYS A 493 9.65 8.26 -15.64
N ASP A 494 9.44 9.50 -15.22
CA ASP A 494 10.51 10.46 -14.93
C ASP A 494 10.77 10.62 -13.43
N THR A 495 9.79 10.28 -12.59
CA THR A 495 9.83 10.45 -11.13
C THR A 495 9.62 9.13 -10.40
N VAL A 496 10.34 8.97 -9.29
CA VAL A 496 10.30 7.78 -8.42
C VAL A 496 8.99 7.73 -7.62
N GLY A 497 8.46 6.52 -7.41
CA GLY A 497 7.32 6.29 -6.53
C GLY A 497 7.62 6.40 -5.04
N GLN A 498 6.59 6.48 -4.20
CA GLN A 498 6.78 6.57 -2.75
C GLN A 498 7.38 5.28 -2.20
N TYR A 499 6.75 4.12 -2.46
CA TYR A 499 7.31 2.82 -2.07
C TYR A 499 8.61 2.52 -2.82
N GLU A 500 8.70 2.85 -4.11
CA GLU A 500 9.93 2.67 -4.89
C GLU A 500 11.14 3.36 -4.25
N SER A 501 10.95 4.53 -3.65
CA SER A 501 12.04 5.23 -2.96
C SER A 501 12.56 4.47 -1.72
N HIS A 502 11.84 3.48 -1.22
CA HIS A 502 12.23 2.61 -0.10
C HIS A 502 12.89 1.30 -0.57
N MET A 503 13.01 1.05 -1.89
CA MET A 503 13.73 -0.11 -2.42
C MET A 503 15.18 -0.12 -1.95
N ALA A 504 15.86 1.03 -2.02
CA ALA A 504 17.24 1.18 -1.58
C ALA A 504 17.49 2.57 -0.99
N PHE A 505 17.98 2.64 0.25
CA PHE A 505 18.38 3.88 0.89
C PHE A 505 19.31 3.62 2.07
N THR A 506 19.85 4.67 2.68
CA THR A 506 20.76 4.54 3.83
C THR A 506 20.46 5.61 4.87
N MET A 507 20.60 5.22 6.14
CA MET A 507 20.55 6.12 7.29
C MET A 507 21.93 6.11 7.95
N PRO A 508 22.85 7.01 7.54
CA PRO A 508 24.25 6.92 7.93
C PRO A 508 24.45 6.87 9.44
N GLY A 509 25.16 5.83 9.91
CA GLY A 509 25.40 5.56 11.33
C GLY A 509 24.28 4.80 12.06
N LEU A 510 23.24 4.35 11.34
CA LEU A 510 22.18 3.49 11.87
C LEU A 510 22.15 2.15 11.12
N TYR A 511 21.62 2.11 9.89
CA TYR A 511 21.61 0.94 9.01
C TYR A 511 21.55 1.35 7.53
N ARG A 512 21.79 0.39 6.65
CA ARG A 512 21.67 0.51 5.19
C ARG A 512 20.58 -0.44 4.70
N VAL A 513 19.75 0.02 3.78
CA VAL A 513 18.68 -0.78 3.16
C VAL A 513 19.08 -1.06 1.73
N VAL A 514 19.52 -2.30 1.48
CA VAL A 514 20.00 -2.75 0.16
C VAL A 514 18.82 -3.17 -0.70
N HIS A 515 17.84 -3.85 -0.11
CA HIS A 515 16.58 -4.19 -0.76
C HIS A 515 15.45 -4.16 0.27
N GLY A 516 14.81 -3.00 0.42
CA GLY A 516 13.77 -2.73 1.43
C GLY A 516 12.37 -3.18 1.03
N ILE A 517 12.03 -3.07 -0.25
CA ILE A 517 10.75 -3.48 -0.84
C ILE A 517 10.96 -3.70 -2.34
N ASP A 518 10.06 -4.41 -3.00
CA ASP A 518 10.04 -4.55 -4.46
C ASP A 518 8.70 -4.04 -4.98
N VAL A 519 8.72 -3.06 -5.90
CA VAL A 519 7.48 -2.53 -6.51
C VAL A 519 6.74 -3.57 -7.35
N PHE A 520 7.41 -4.66 -7.74
CA PHE A 520 6.80 -5.78 -8.44
C PHE A 520 6.18 -6.81 -7.49
N ASP A 521 6.28 -6.63 -6.16
CA ASP A 521 5.72 -7.58 -5.21
C ASP A 521 4.20 -7.78 -5.45
N PRO A 522 3.71 -9.03 -5.63
CA PRO A 522 2.29 -9.32 -5.81
C PRO A 522 1.39 -8.90 -4.62
N LYS A 523 1.97 -8.46 -3.51
CA LYS A 523 1.21 -7.90 -2.39
C LYS A 523 0.64 -6.50 -2.69
N PHE A 524 1.18 -5.76 -3.66
CA PHE A 524 0.67 -4.44 -4.04
C PHE A 524 -0.61 -4.50 -4.87
N ASN A 525 -1.65 -3.80 -4.41
CA ASN A 525 -2.95 -3.68 -5.07
C ASN A 525 -3.44 -2.23 -5.07
N ILE A 526 -3.76 -1.69 -6.25
CA ILE A 526 -4.31 -0.34 -6.38
C ILE A 526 -5.83 -0.42 -6.20
N VAL A 527 -6.34 0.21 -5.15
CA VAL A 527 -7.78 0.36 -4.88
C VAL A 527 -8.03 1.84 -4.61
N SER A 528 -8.40 2.56 -5.67
CA SER A 528 -8.59 4.01 -5.60
C SER A 528 -9.81 4.37 -4.74
N PRO A 529 -9.68 5.31 -3.79
CA PRO A 529 -10.81 5.80 -3.02
C PRO A 529 -11.75 6.67 -3.86
N GLY A 530 -12.86 7.04 -3.25
CA GLY A 530 -13.78 8.05 -3.76
C GLY A 530 -14.08 9.10 -2.69
N ALA A 531 -15.06 9.94 -2.98
CA ALA A 531 -15.66 10.85 -2.02
C ALA A 531 -17.14 10.47 -1.85
N ASP A 532 -17.71 10.69 -0.66
CA ASP A 532 -19.14 10.44 -0.42
C ASP A 532 -20.00 11.28 -1.38
N MET A 533 -20.73 10.58 -2.27
CA MET A 533 -21.57 11.20 -3.30
C MET A 533 -22.85 11.85 -2.74
N SER A 534 -23.18 11.64 -1.46
CA SER A 534 -24.22 12.39 -0.76
C SER A 534 -23.74 13.77 -0.32
N ILE A 535 -22.43 13.93 -0.14
CA ILE A 535 -21.78 15.19 0.27
C ILE A 535 -21.25 15.95 -0.95
N TYR A 536 -20.53 15.26 -1.84
CA TYR A 536 -19.91 15.84 -3.03
C TYR A 536 -20.67 15.43 -4.29
N PHE A 537 -21.37 16.39 -4.90
CA PHE A 537 -22.16 16.18 -6.12
C PHE A 537 -22.00 17.38 -7.08
N PRO A 538 -22.32 17.21 -8.37
CA PRO A 538 -22.21 18.29 -9.35
C PRO A 538 -23.00 19.54 -8.94
N TYR A 539 -22.35 20.72 -9.02
CA TYR A 539 -22.94 21.99 -8.62
C TYR A 539 -24.20 22.38 -9.41
N THR A 540 -24.41 21.75 -10.56
CA THR A 540 -25.55 21.92 -11.47
C THR A 540 -26.83 21.22 -10.98
N GLU A 541 -26.73 20.29 -10.01
CA GLU A 541 -27.89 19.61 -9.43
C GLU A 541 -28.62 20.50 -8.41
N GLN A 542 -29.33 21.52 -8.89
CA GLN A 542 -29.98 22.54 -8.07
C GLN A 542 -30.87 21.97 -6.95
N GLN A 543 -31.56 20.85 -7.20
CA GLN A 543 -32.44 20.17 -6.23
C GLN A 543 -31.71 19.62 -5.00
N LYS A 544 -30.40 19.33 -5.12
CA LYS A 544 -29.58 18.83 -4.01
C LYS A 544 -28.83 19.93 -3.26
N ARG A 545 -28.81 21.17 -3.77
CA ARG A 545 -28.05 22.28 -3.19
C ARG A 545 -28.62 22.66 -1.81
N LEU A 546 -27.74 22.76 -0.82
CA LEU A 546 -28.08 23.15 0.55
C LEU A 546 -28.17 24.68 0.69
N THR A 547 -29.20 25.28 0.09
CA THR A 547 -29.35 26.74 0.02
C THR A 547 -29.52 27.42 1.38
N SER A 548 -29.91 26.69 2.41
CA SER A 548 -29.98 27.19 3.78
C SER A 548 -28.63 27.62 4.36
N LEU A 549 -27.52 27.04 3.86
CA LEU A 549 -26.16 27.39 4.30
C LEU A 549 -25.59 28.58 3.56
N HIS A 550 -26.27 29.12 2.54
CA HIS A 550 -25.73 30.21 1.73
C HIS A 550 -25.42 31.45 2.56
N THR A 551 -26.25 31.81 3.54
CA THR A 551 -25.99 32.96 4.41
C THR A 551 -24.71 32.79 5.22
N GLU A 552 -24.48 31.61 5.80
CA GLU A 552 -23.25 31.30 6.55
C GLU A 552 -22.01 31.29 5.62
N ILE A 553 -22.15 30.77 4.40
CA ILE A 553 -21.07 30.76 3.40
C ILE A 553 -20.76 32.17 2.90
N GLU A 554 -21.78 33.00 2.68
CA GLU A 554 -21.62 34.41 2.28
C GLU A 554 -20.92 35.22 3.38
N GLU A 555 -21.27 35.01 4.65
CA GLU A 555 -20.54 35.59 5.77
C GLU A 555 -19.08 35.13 5.78
N LEU A 556 -18.84 33.83 5.61
CA LEU A 556 -17.48 33.27 5.61
C LEU A 556 -16.59 33.82 4.48
N LEU A 557 -17.16 34.10 3.30
CA LEU A 557 -16.41 34.52 2.11
C LEU A 557 -16.33 36.04 1.93
N PHE A 558 -17.40 36.77 2.27
CA PHE A 558 -17.58 38.18 1.88
C PHE A 558 -17.77 39.14 3.08
N SER A 559 -17.71 38.66 4.32
CA SER A 559 -17.81 39.53 5.49
C SER A 559 -16.59 40.45 5.63
N ASP A 560 -16.86 41.73 5.94
CA ASP A 560 -15.83 42.74 6.25
C ASP A 560 -15.30 42.63 7.68
N ILE A 561 -15.68 41.58 8.43
CA ILE A 561 -15.23 41.37 9.80
C ILE A 561 -13.96 40.52 9.77
N GLU A 562 -12.88 40.98 10.42
CA GLU A 562 -11.72 40.14 10.69
C GLU A 562 -11.79 39.53 12.09
N ASN A 563 -11.65 38.22 12.19
CA ASN A 563 -11.68 37.51 13.47
C ASN A 563 -10.75 36.28 13.44
N ALA A 564 -10.94 35.35 14.38
CA ALA A 564 -10.14 34.12 14.46
C ALA A 564 -10.53 33.07 13.41
N GLU A 565 -11.70 33.18 12.79
CA GLU A 565 -12.26 32.25 11.81
C GLU A 565 -11.89 32.64 10.37
N HIS A 566 -11.87 33.95 10.06
CA HIS A 566 -11.48 34.47 8.74
C HIS A 566 -10.63 35.75 8.85
N LYS A 567 -9.59 35.85 8.00
CA LYS A 567 -8.62 36.95 7.92
C LYS A 567 -8.52 37.47 6.49
N ILE A 568 -8.23 38.76 6.32
CA ILE A 568 -8.13 39.50 5.05
C ILE A 568 -9.52 39.79 4.48
N CYS A 569 -10.03 40.98 4.79
CA CYS A 569 -11.16 41.55 4.08
C CYS A 569 -10.74 41.91 2.65
N ALA A 570 -11.57 41.57 1.66
CA ALA A 570 -11.41 42.12 0.32
C ALA A 570 -11.73 43.63 0.38
N GLU A 571 -10.72 44.49 0.60
CA GLU A 571 -10.87 45.92 0.37
C GLU A 571 -11.14 46.14 -1.12
N GLY A 572 -12.40 46.39 -1.50
CA GLY A 572 -12.73 46.93 -2.82
C GLY A 572 -14.02 46.39 -3.43
N GLN A 573 -15.15 46.96 -3.04
CA GLN A 573 -16.45 46.78 -3.69
C GLN A 573 -16.59 47.52 -5.04
N GLU A 574 -15.49 47.79 -5.76
CA GLU A 574 -15.51 48.58 -7.02
C GLU A 574 -15.04 47.85 -8.29
N GLU A 575 -14.57 46.59 -8.25
CA GLU A 575 -14.17 45.85 -9.47
C GLU A 575 -15.00 44.58 -9.77
N ALA A 576 -16.01 44.25 -8.96
CA ALA A 576 -16.83 43.05 -9.17
C ALA A 576 -17.90 43.18 -10.27
N ASP A 577 -18.30 44.40 -10.66
CA ASP A 577 -19.33 44.63 -11.68
C ASP A 577 -18.85 44.43 -13.13
N HIS A 578 -17.56 44.14 -13.35
CA HIS A 578 -17.00 43.90 -14.69
C HIS A 578 -16.71 42.44 -15.04
N LEU A 579 -17.02 41.48 -14.16
CA LEU A 579 -16.73 40.05 -14.37
C LEU A 579 -17.99 39.15 -14.47
N LEU A 580 -19.19 39.73 -14.47
CA LEU A 580 -20.45 38.98 -14.66
C LEU A 580 -21.10 39.15 -16.05
N ASP A 581 -20.45 39.86 -16.98
CA ASP A 581 -20.77 39.82 -18.41
C ASP A 581 -19.54 39.31 -19.18
N GLY A 582 -19.46 37.98 -19.35
CA GLY A 582 -18.41 37.29 -20.12
C GLY A 582 -18.73 35.82 -20.37
#